data_AF-A0A1M7Q083-F1
#
_entry.id   AF-A0A1M7Q083-F1
#
_cell.length_a   1.000
_cell.length_b   1.000
_cell.length_c   1.000
_cell.angle_alpha   90.00
_cell.angle_beta   90.00
_cell.angle_gamma   90.00
#
_symmetry.space_group_name_H-M   'P 1'
#
loop_
_entity.id
_entity.type
_entity.pdbx_description
1 polymer ?
#
loop_
_entity_poly.entity_id
_entity_poly.type
_entity_poly.pdbx_seq_one_letter_code
_entity_poly.pdbx_strand_id
1 'polypeptide(L)' 'MAYITKVANGWRAQVERNGERRSATRDTKSEVVQWAAEVEAEL' A
#
# COMPACT_ATOMS: atom_id res chain seq x y z
N MET A 1 7.83 5.22 -2.54
CA MET A 1 7.70 4.12 -3.52
C MET A 1 6.84 3.04 -2.91
N ALA A 2 5.68 2.80 -3.52
CA ALA A 2 4.72 1.79 -3.09
C ALA A 2 5.09 0.39 -3.60
N TYR A 3 5.22 -0.56 -2.69
CA TYR A 3 5.36 -2.00 -2.97
C TYR A 3 4.03 -2.69 -2.74
N ILE A 4 3.47 -3.24 -3.81
CA ILE A 4 2.22 -4.00 -3.75
C ILE A 4 2.55 -5.48 -3.90
N THR A 5 2.12 -6.30 -2.95
CA THR A 5 2.38 -7.75 -2.92
C THR A 5 1.06 -8.49 -2.67
N LYS A 6 0.80 -9.54 -3.47
CA LYS A 6 -0.33 -10.43 -3.22
C LYS A 6 0.01 -11.34 -2.04
N VAL A 7 -0.88 -11.43 -1.07
CA VAL A 7 -0.78 -12.30 0.11
C VAL A 7 -1.89 -13.35 0.08
N ALA A 8 -1.80 -14.37 0.92
CA ALA A 8 -2.76 -15.49 0.93
C ALA A 8 -4.22 -15.02 1.05
N ASN A 9 -4.46 -13.96 1.83
CA ASN A 9 -5.79 -13.44 2.13
C ASN A 9 -6.08 -12.08 1.45
N GLY A 10 -5.39 -11.74 0.36
CA GLY A 10 -5.64 -10.48 -0.36
C GLY A 10 -4.39 -9.82 -0.92
N TRP A 11 -4.33 -8.50 -0.78
CA TRP A 11 -3.25 -7.66 -1.28
C TRP A 11 -2.69 -6.79 -0.17
N ARG A 12 -1.37 -6.63 -0.14
CA ARG A 12 -0.66 -5.76 0.80
C ARG A 12 0.06 -4.67 0.05
N ALA A 13 -0.11 -3.42 0.45
CA ALA A 13 0.76 -2.32 0.04
C ALA A 13 1.70 -1.95 1.19
N GLN A 14 2.92 -1.58 0.82
CA GLN A 14 3.91 -0.96 1.69
C GLN A 14 4.38 0.31 1.00
N VAL A 15 4.12 1.47 1.60
CA VAL A 15 4.60 2.76 1.10
C VAL A 15 5.72 3.21 2.01
N GLU A 16 6.85 3.55 1.40
CA GLU A 16 7.97 4.21 2.08
C GLU A 16 8.23 5.56 1.41
N ARG A 17 8.21 6.64 2.20
CA ARG A 17 8.50 8.00 1.74
C ARG A 17 9.02 8.84 2.90
N ASN A 18 10.07 9.61 2.66
CA ASN A 18 10.72 10.47 3.67
C ASN A 18 11.14 9.74 4.97
N GLY A 19 11.45 8.43 4.90
CA GLY A 19 11.80 7.62 6.06
C GLY A 19 10.60 7.11 6.87
N GLU A 20 9.38 7.50 6.53
CA GLU A 20 8.17 6.93 7.09
C GLU A 20 7.69 5.73 6.25
N ARG A 21 7.44 4.61 6.92
CA ARG A 21 6.95 3.38 6.29
C ARG A 21 5.56 3.05 6.79
N ARG A 22 4.58 3.03 5.89
CA ARG A 22 3.22 2.60 6.16
C ARG A 22 2.91 1.32 5.39
N SER A 23 2.15 0.42 5.99
CA SER A 23 1.67 -0.77 5.29
C SER A 23 0.21 -1.06 5.60
N ALA A 24 -0.54 -1.46 4.59
CA ALA A 24 -1.93 -1.88 4.74
C ALA A 24 -2.20 -3.13 3.90
N THR A 25 -3.16 -3.94 4.35
CA THR A 25 -3.65 -5.11 3.63
C THR A 25 -5.14 -4.90 3.35
N ARG A 26 -5.57 -5.15 2.10
CA ARG A 26 -6.98 -5.10 1.67
C ARG A 26 -7.31 -6.32 0.83
N ASP A 27 -8.60 -6.57 0.66
CA ASP A 27 -9.09 -7.76 -0.02
C ASP A 27 -8.87 -7.66 -1.54
N THR A 28 -9.03 -6.46 -2.11
CA THR A 28 -8.87 -6.25 -3.55
C THR A 28 -7.60 -5.50 -3.92
N LYS A 29 -7.08 -5.78 -5.12
CA LYS A 29 -5.92 -5.08 -5.68
C LYS A 29 -6.20 -3.60 -5.85
N SER A 30 -7.40 -3.25 -6.29
CA SER A 30 -7.80 -1.86 -6.56
C SER A 30 -7.78 -1.01 -5.28
N GLU A 31 -8.30 -1.53 -4.17
CA GLU A 31 -8.25 -0.83 -2.88
C GLU A 31 -6.82 -0.61 -2.39
N VAL A 32 -5.94 -1.60 -2.57
CA VAL A 32 -4.53 -1.48 -2.18
C VAL A 32 -3.79 -0.45 -3.02
N VAL A 33 -4.06 -0.40 -4.33
CA VAL A 33 -3.49 0.61 -5.23
C VAL A 33 -3.98 2.00 -4.86
N GLN A 34 -5.28 2.16 -4.63
CA GLN A 34 -5.88 3.43 -4.25
C GLN A 34 -5.32 3.93 -2.91
N TRP A 35 -5.29 3.07 -1.90
CA TRP A 35 -4.69 3.39 -0.61
C TRP A 35 -3.21 3.76 -0.73
N ALA A 36 -2.45 3.04 -1.54
CA ALA A 36 -1.04 3.34 -1.75
C ALA A 36 -0.84 4.72 -2.37
N ALA A 37 -1.66 5.11 -3.35
CA ALA A 37 -1.62 6.43 -3.97
C ALA A 37 -2.01 7.54 -2.99
N GLU A 38 -3.03 7.32 -2.16
CA GLU A 38 -3.44 8.25 -1.10
C GLU A 38 -2.31 8.46 -0.08
N VAL A 39 -1.70 7.38 0.40
CA VAL A 39 -0.59 7.45 1.36
C VAL A 39 0.66 8.04 0.75
N GLU A 40 0.95 7.76 -0.53
CA GLU A 40 2.05 8.40 -1.23
C GLU A 40 1.84 9.91 -1.40
N ALA A 41 0.60 10.39 -1.50
CA ALA A 41 0.30 11.82 -1.58
C ALA A 41 0.36 12.52 -0.20
N GLU A 42 0.10 11.78 0.88
CA GLU A 42 0.12 12.27 2.27
C GLU A 42 1.54 12.37 2.85
N LEU A 43 2.46 11.49 2.44
CA LEU A 43 3.87 11.44 2.87
C LEU A 43 4.82 12.27 1.99
#